data_AF-A0A7C5IX06-F1
#
_entry.id   AF-A0A7C5IX06-F1
#
_cell.length_a   1.000
_cell.length_b   1.000
_cell.length_c   1.000
_cell.angle_alpha   90.00
_cell.angle_beta   90.00
_cell.angle_gamma   90.00
#
_symmetry.space_group_name_H-M   'P 1'
#
loop_
_entity.id
_entity.type
_entity.pdbx_description
1 polymer ?
#
loop_
_entity_poly.entity_id
_entity_poly.type
_entity_poly.pdbx_seq_one_letter_code
_entity_poly.pdbx_strand_id
1 'polypeptide(L)'
;MNLVQLSPLSEAVRRTCNVLKIGASMQVLDYEQRFSSLKSFSEDLLSNLVRMGFNVKEAYETAIQFFGGSSVRFAGIDGTMYSRPLFDLVVFFGGAYASTGTLTFHEDKPPTVKYDERTVRHGAGISSVVPIYVNEIPDVDQAFFEVSQPDEVSLAKPLTEESIINNATVANWIMTFAEYYLAYKLAVDVEKNVRIIFLDRSLSIERASLLYDTSKRALWEVKSNILGYEIEGEPIDVNDLTIARQYVCNQRLGLPPPRADYLRYAIIELLKRKGALTKKQILAEFDIKDEKRAKRVERALKNLLKNGFLSEKGEVYALNQKYAGTWERIKKLVVSIGDRFFFAENPETSNLMKIVKGGKEHWLTTLDIAFLTLFTLHMLMEECWNRRILLIGLTKDTAARDFKRQLIPIMCNNDLLKAKISQEELEKLPNTDRMILQSASILNADKISPPWSLIEYDSAFRTMVLDKQNRKGYVSGAIKNKIGLERVFLKTYVQLSQAKTDPMLRSNVL
;
A
#
# COMPACT_ATOMS: atom_id res chain seq x y z
N MET A 1 50.08 10.58 47.87
CA MET A 1 48.69 10.72 47.36
C MET A 1 48.79 11.21 45.91
N ASN A 2 48.85 10.28 44.95
CA ASN A 2 48.83 10.64 43.53
C ASN A 2 47.40 10.47 43.01
N LEU A 3 46.78 11.61 42.70
CA LEU A 3 45.56 11.69 41.90
C LEU A 3 45.90 11.18 40.49
N VAL A 4 45.46 9.96 40.17
CA VAL A 4 45.47 9.47 38.80
C VAL A 4 44.48 10.34 38.02
N GLN A 5 45.00 11.26 37.21
CA GLN A 5 44.20 11.98 36.23
C GLN A 5 43.64 10.95 35.24
N LEU A 6 42.34 10.71 35.31
CA LEU A 6 41.61 9.94 34.31
C LEU A 6 41.79 10.63 32.96
N SER A 7 42.12 9.86 31.91
CA SER A 7 42.27 10.44 30.58
C SER A 7 40.96 11.11 30.13
N PRO A 8 41.02 12.20 29.34
CA PRO A 8 39.81 12.87 28.84
C PRO A 8 38.85 11.92 28.11
N LEU A 9 39.40 10.87 27.49
CA LEU A 9 38.64 9.80 26.85
C LEU A 9 37.83 8.97 27.86
N SER A 10 38.41 8.68 29.04
CA SER A 10 37.72 7.95 30.11
C SER A 10 36.58 8.76 30.72
N GLU A 11 36.71 10.08 30.83
CA GLU A 11 35.63 10.95 31.30
C GLU A 11 34.52 11.10 30.27
N ALA A 12 34.87 11.24 28.99
CA ALA A 12 33.91 11.28 27.89
C ALA A 12 33.11 9.97 27.79
N VAL A 13 33.76 8.81 27.86
CA VAL A 13 33.08 7.49 27.85
C VAL A 13 32.17 7.34 29.07
N ARG A 14 32.63 7.71 30.27
CA ARG A 14 31.81 7.66 31.49
C ARG A 14 30.58 8.56 31.37
N ARG A 15 30.74 9.77 30.86
CA ARG A 15 29.62 10.69 30.58
C ARG A 15 28.65 10.07 29.59
N THR A 16 29.12 9.52 28.48
CA THR A 16 28.27 8.86 27.48
C THR A 16 27.49 7.70 28.07
N CYS A 17 28.13 6.83 28.86
CA CYS A 17 27.46 5.74 29.55
C CYS A 17 26.40 6.24 30.55
N ASN A 18 26.69 7.30 31.32
CA ASN A 18 25.75 7.87 32.26
C ASN A 18 24.55 8.51 31.55
N VAL A 19 24.78 9.26 30.46
CA VAL A 19 23.71 9.84 29.64
C VAL A 19 22.85 8.75 29.01
N LEU A 20 23.45 7.69 28.49
CA LEU A 20 22.72 6.54 27.96
C LEU A 20 21.86 5.87 29.04
N LYS A 21 22.43 5.62 30.23
CA LYS A 21 21.71 5.00 31.35
C LYS A 21 20.54 5.87 31.81
N ILE A 22 20.76 7.16 32.04
CA ILE A 22 19.71 8.11 32.44
C ILE A 22 18.63 8.19 31.36
N GLY A 23 19.05 8.32 30.09
CA GLY A 23 18.15 8.32 28.94
C GLY A 23 17.27 7.08 28.89
N ALA A 24 17.87 5.89 28.96
CA ALA A 24 17.15 4.62 28.95
C ALA A 24 16.21 4.49 30.17
N SER A 25 16.66 4.83 31.39
CA SER A 25 15.82 4.77 32.59
C SER A 25 14.62 5.72 32.50
N MET A 26 14.79 6.94 31.97
CA MET A 26 13.68 7.86 31.74
C MET A 26 12.68 7.31 30.72
N GLN A 27 13.15 6.66 29.65
CA GLN A 27 12.26 6.02 28.67
C GLN A 27 11.46 4.88 29.31
N VAL A 28 12.10 4.04 30.13
CA VAL A 28 11.41 2.94 30.85
C VAL A 28 10.34 3.50 31.81
N LEU A 29 10.68 4.53 32.58
CA LEU A 29 9.73 5.18 33.49
C LEU A 29 8.54 5.82 32.75
N ASP A 30 8.78 6.50 31.63
CA ASP A 30 7.70 7.04 30.78
C ASP A 30 6.80 5.90 30.27
N TYR A 31 7.38 4.78 29.85
CA TYR A 31 6.61 3.60 29.44
C TYR A 31 5.74 3.04 30.56
N GLU A 32 6.28 2.85 31.77
CA GLU A 32 5.52 2.36 32.93
C GLU A 32 4.33 3.27 33.26
N GLN A 33 4.54 4.59 33.24
CA GLN A 33 3.47 5.57 33.46
C GLN A 33 2.37 5.48 32.42
N ARG A 34 2.73 5.35 31.13
CA ARG A 34 1.75 5.19 30.05
C ARG A 34 0.98 3.87 30.15
N PHE A 35 1.62 2.79 30.61
CA PHE A 35 0.94 1.51 30.84
C PHE A 35 -0.04 1.57 32.02
N SER A 36 0.27 2.32 33.07
CA SER A 36 -0.68 2.54 34.18
C SER A 36 -1.97 3.24 33.72
N SER A 37 -1.84 4.18 32.78
CA SER A 37 -2.97 4.95 32.21
C SER A 37 -3.88 4.11 31.30
N LEU A 38 -3.43 2.92 30.85
CA LEU A 38 -4.19 2.04 29.97
C LEU A 38 -5.28 1.24 30.69
N LYS A 39 -5.17 1.04 32.02
CA LYS A 39 -6.15 0.23 32.77
C LYS A 39 -7.56 0.79 32.67
N SER A 40 -7.73 2.09 32.89
CA SER A 40 -9.02 2.78 32.74
C SER A 40 -9.48 2.86 31.28
N PHE A 41 -8.55 3.10 30.35
CA PHE A 41 -8.85 3.18 28.92
C PHE A 41 -9.39 1.86 28.32
N SER A 42 -8.86 0.72 28.79
CA SER A 42 -9.16 -0.58 28.21
C SER A 42 -10.55 -1.12 28.54
N GLU A 43 -11.08 -0.86 29.73
CA GLU A 43 -12.36 -1.43 30.16
C GLU A 43 -13.55 -0.82 29.39
N ASP A 44 -13.54 0.49 29.19
CA ASP A 44 -14.68 1.22 28.63
C ASP A 44 -14.67 1.26 27.09
N LEU A 45 -13.50 1.42 26.48
CA LEU A 45 -13.39 1.60 25.03
C LEU A 45 -13.28 0.26 24.29
N LEU A 46 -12.32 -0.58 24.69
CA LEU A 46 -11.94 -1.75 23.90
C LEU A 46 -12.96 -2.89 24.00
N SER A 47 -13.74 -2.96 25.09
CA SER A 47 -14.81 -3.94 25.24
C SER A 47 -15.86 -3.89 24.12
N ASN A 48 -16.06 -2.73 23.49
CA ASN A 48 -16.99 -2.56 22.37
C ASN A 48 -16.32 -2.70 20.98
N LEU A 49 -15.00 -2.62 20.93
CA LEU A 49 -14.24 -2.62 19.67
C LEU A 49 -13.55 -3.96 19.40
N VAL A 50 -13.26 -4.75 20.42
CA VAL A 50 -12.63 -6.07 20.30
C VAL A 50 -13.71 -7.13 20.05
N ARG A 51 -13.49 -7.97 19.05
CA ARG A 51 -14.29 -9.13 18.68
C ARG A 51 -13.55 -10.40 19.06
N MET A 52 -14.26 -11.30 19.74
CA MET A 52 -13.79 -12.59 20.23
C MET A 52 -14.86 -13.65 19.95
N GLY A 53 -14.51 -14.93 20.11
CA GLY A 53 -15.48 -16.02 20.03
C GLY A 53 -16.07 -16.19 18.64
N PHE A 54 -15.22 -16.15 17.61
CA PHE A 54 -15.63 -16.26 16.20
C PHE A 54 -16.52 -17.48 15.97
N ASN A 55 -17.69 -17.25 15.36
CA ASN A 55 -18.69 -18.26 15.12
C ASN A 55 -18.31 -19.12 13.90
N VAL A 56 -18.09 -20.41 14.14
CA VAL A 56 -17.69 -21.37 13.10
C VAL A 56 -18.76 -21.53 12.03
N LYS A 57 -20.03 -21.60 12.42
CA LYS A 57 -21.15 -21.75 11.49
C LYS A 57 -21.29 -20.53 10.60
N GLU A 58 -21.19 -19.34 11.18
CA GLU A 58 -21.20 -18.08 10.42
C GLU A 58 -20.03 -18.00 9.42
N ALA A 59 -18.83 -18.46 9.83
CA ALA A 59 -17.67 -18.52 8.93
C ALA A 59 -17.90 -19.51 7.76
N TYR A 60 -18.52 -20.67 8.01
CA TYR A 60 -18.88 -21.64 6.99
C TYR A 60 -19.93 -21.09 6.00
N GLU A 61 -21.01 -20.51 6.51
CA GLU A 61 -22.06 -19.89 5.70
C GLU A 61 -21.50 -18.74 4.85
N THR A 62 -20.65 -17.90 5.45
CA THR A 62 -19.97 -16.80 4.75
C THR A 62 -19.05 -17.33 3.65
N ALA A 63 -18.29 -18.40 3.91
CA ALA A 63 -17.42 -19.01 2.91
C ALA A 63 -18.20 -19.53 1.70
N ILE A 64 -19.33 -20.21 1.93
CA ILE A 64 -20.22 -20.68 0.86
C ILE A 64 -20.78 -19.49 0.06
N GLN A 65 -21.28 -18.46 0.74
CA GLN A 65 -21.87 -17.30 0.08
C GLN A 65 -20.85 -16.50 -0.74
N PHE A 66 -19.66 -16.28 -0.18
CA PHE A 66 -18.63 -15.46 -0.79
C PHE A 66 -17.85 -16.22 -1.86
N PHE A 67 -17.26 -17.38 -1.51
CA PHE A 67 -16.40 -18.14 -2.41
C PHE A 67 -17.16 -19.12 -3.33
N GLY A 68 -18.42 -19.44 -3.01
CA GLY A 68 -19.21 -20.44 -3.74
C GLY A 68 -18.95 -21.88 -3.29
N GLY A 69 -18.20 -22.10 -2.22
CA GLY A 69 -17.89 -23.42 -1.68
C GLY A 69 -17.20 -23.37 -0.32
N SER A 70 -17.22 -24.50 0.39
CA SER A 70 -16.60 -24.63 1.71
C SER A 70 -15.11 -24.98 1.66
N SER A 71 -14.58 -25.36 0.49
CA SER A 71 -13.16 -25.65 0.30
C SER A 71 -12.58 -24.77 -0.80
N VAL A 72 -11.51 -24.05 -0.47
CA VAL A 72 -10.93 -23.03 -1.34
C VAL A 72 -9.41 -23.08 -1.34
N ARG A 73 -8.79 -22.70 -2.45
CA ARG A 73 -7.34 -22.58 -2.53
C ARG A 73 -6.84 -21.23 -2.05
N PHE A 74 -5.73 -21.24 -1.33
CA PHE A 74 -5.05 -20.04 -0.89
C PHE A 74 -3.61 -19.99 -1.43
N ALA A 75 -3.05 -18.78 -1.51
CA ALA A 75 -1.65 -18.53 -1.80
C ALA A 75 -1.10 -17.48 -0.83
N GLY A 76 -0.05 -17.79 -0.10
CA GLY A 76 0.74 -16.83 0.68
C GLY A 76 2.03 -16.50 -0.05
N ILE A 77 2.21 -15.22 -0.37
CA ILE A 77 3.30 -14.75 -1.21
C ILE A 77 4.26 -13.91 -0.38
N ASP A 78 5.54 -14.21 -0.53
CA ASP A 78 6.64 -13.47 0.09
C ASP A 78 7.76 -13.23 -0.91
N GLY A 79 8.48 -12.15 -0.73
CA GLY A 79 9.56 -11.68 -1.58
C GLY A 79 10.94 -11.98 -1.00
N THR A 80 11.93 -12.02 -1.88
CA THR A 80 13.34 -12.05 -1.48
C THR A 80 14.17 -11.22 -2.45
N MET A 81 15.18 -10.54 -1.92
CA MET A 81 16.05 -9.65 -2.69
C MET A 81 17.49 -9.72 -2.22
N TYR A 82 18.42 -9.54 -3.15
CA TYR A 82 19.85 -9.44 -2.85
C TYR A 82 20.50 -8.40 -3.78
N SER A 83 21.48 -7.68 -3.27
CA SER A 83 22.37 -6.84 -4.07
C SER A 83 23.80 -7.30 -3.80
N ARG A 84 24.54 -7.66 -4.85
CA ARG A 84 25.93 -8.13 -4.70
C ARG A 84 26.87 -7.32 -5.61
N PRO A 85 27.79 -6.52 -5.05
CA PRO A 85 28.82 -5.87 -5.84
C PRO A 85 29.82 -6.90 -6.37
N LEU A 86 30.26 -6.70 -7.61
CA LEU A 86 31.22 -7.54 -8.32
C LEU A 86 32.07 -6.65 -9.25
N PHE A 87 33.23 -6.19 -8.78
CA PHE A 87 34.03 -5.16 -9.46
C PHE A 87 33.18 -3.91 -9.77
N ASP A 88 33.21 -3.41 -11.00
CA ASP A 88 32.45 -2.23 -11.44
C ASP A 88 30.97 -2.53 -11.76
N LEU A 89 30.48 -3.71 -11.38
CA LEU A 89 29.11 -4.17 -11.57
C LEU A 89 28.42 -4.41 -10.23
N VAL A 90 27.12 -4.20 -10.19
CA VAL A 90 26.26 -4.68 -9.11
C VAL A 90 25.24 -5.62 -9.71
N VAL A 91 25.14 -6.82 -9.14
CA VAL A 91 24.10 -7.78 -9.49
C VAL A 91 22.94 -7.60 -8.53
N PHE A 92 21.82 -7.13 -9.07
CA PHE A 92 20.56 -7.04 -8.35
C PHE A 92 19.73 -8.29 -8.61
N PHE A 93 19.20 -8.88 -7.55
CA PHE A 93 18.23 -9.96 -7.61
C PHE A 93 16.97 -9.54 -6.86
N GLY A 94 15.83 -9.84 -7.45
CA GLY A 94 14.54 -9.81 -6.76
C GLY A 94 13.66 -10.94 -7.27
N GLY A 95 12.89 -11.53 -6.37
CA GLY A 95 11.94 -12.58 -6.70
C GLY A 95 10.86 -12.72 -5.65
N ALA A 96 9.86 -13.53 -5.95
CA ALA A 96 8.77 -13.85 -5.06
C ALA A 96 8.41 -15.34 -5.18
N TYR A 97 7.91 -15.92 -4.10
CA TYR A 97 7.47 -17.30 -4.04
C TYR A 97 6.11 -17.41 -3.36
N ALA A 98 5.25 -18.30 -3.87
CA ALA A 98 3.94 -18.57 -3.30
C ALA A 98 3.91 -19.93 -2.57
N SER A 99 3.58 -19.92 -1.28
CA SER A 99 3.15 -21.09 -0.54
C SER A 99 1.66 -21.30 -0.75
N THR A 100 1.27 -22.41 -1.37
CA THR A 100 -0.13 -22.69 -1.72
C THR A 100 -0.71 -23.84 -0.89
N GLY A 101 -2.03 -23.88 -0.83
CA GLY A 101 -2.75 -24.95 -0.16
C GLY A 101 -4.26 -24.82 -0.30
N THR A 102 -4.96 -25.61 0.50
CA THR A 102 -6.42 -25.65 0.58
C THR A 102 -6.88 -25.33 2.00
N LEU A 103 -7.86 -24.43 2.13
CA LEU A 103 -8.57 -24.12 3.35
C LEU A 103 -9.98 -24.71 3.26
N THR A 104 -10.38 -25.52 4.24
CA THR A 104 -11.72 -26.11 4.30
C THR A 104 -12.45 -25.63 5.54
N PHE A 105 -13.58 -24.96 5.33
CA PHE A 105 -14.51 -24.51 6.35
C PHE A 105 -15.47 -25.66 6.69
N HIS A 106 -15.79 -25.82 7.97
CA HIS A 106 -16.72 -26.84 8.47
C HIS A 106 -17.84 -26.15 9.25
N GLU A 107 -19.01 -26.77 9.32
CA GLU A 107 -20.17 -26.20 10.01
C GLU A 107 -20.01 -26.24 11.54
N ASP A 108 -19.31 -27.26 12.06
CA ASP A 108 -19.27 -27.63 13.47
C ASP A 108 -17.89 -27.51 14.12
N LYS A 109 -16.82 -27.29 13.34
CA LYS A 109 -15.44 -27.19 13.84
C LYS A 109 -14.60 -26.13 13.12
N PRO A 110 -13.51 -25.64 13.74
CA PRO A 110 -12.63 -24.67 13.12
C PRO A 110 -12.10 -25.11 11.74
N PRO A 111 -11.81 -24.16 10.82
CA PRO A 111 -11.31 -24.48 9.50
C PRO A 111 -10.01 -25.30 9.51
N THR A 112 -9.86 -26.19 8.54
CA THR A 112 -8.65 -27.01 8.38
C THR A 112 -7.80 -26.49 7.22
N VAL A 113 -6.49 -26.36 7.45
CA VAL A 113 -5.51 -25.93 6.45
C VAL A 113 -4.67 -27.13 6.01
N LYS A 114 -4.58 -27.35 4.70
CA LYS A 114 -3.67 -28.32 4.09
C LYS A 114 -2.76 -27.61 3.10
N TYR A 115 -1.45 -27.65 3.33
CA TYR A 115 -0.47 -27.12 2.38
C TYR A 115 -0.23 -28.10 1.24
N ASP A 116 0.07 -27.57 0.06
CA ASP A 116 0.56 -28.37 -1.06
C ASP A 116 1.98 -28.88 -0.72
N GLU A 117 2.30 -30.13 -1.06
CA GLU A 117 3.62 -30.71 -0.78
C GLU A 117 4.72 -29.91 -1.49
N ARG A 118 5.84 -29.60 -0.79
CA ARG A 118 6.90 -28.66 -1.22
C ARG A 118 7.28 -28.80 -2.70
N THR A 119 6.65 -28.00 -3.54
CA THR A 119 6.86 -27.98 -4.99
C THR A 119 7.92 -26.97 -5.39
N VAL A 120 9.16 -27.11 -4.89
CA VAL A 120 10.31 -26.43 -5.53
C VAL A 120 10.36 -26.78 -7.03
N ARG A 121 9.81 -27.94 -7.41
CA ARG A 121 9.70 -28.41 -8.80
C ARG A 121 8.50 -27.90 -9.61
N HIS A 122 7.47 -27.24 -9.03
CA HIS A 122 6.28 -26.81 -9.80
C HIS A 122 6.15 -25.29 -10.03
N GLY A 123 7.26 -24.53 -10.05
CA GLY A 123 7.25 -23.17 -10.59
C GLY A 123 6.31 -22.18 -9.85
N ALA A 124 6.16 -22.32 -8.54
CA ALA A 124 5.33 -21.41 -7.73
C ALA A 124 6.03 -20.07 -7.39
N GLY A 125 7.17 -19.78 -8.02
CA GLY A 125 7.93 -18.54 -7.80
C GLY A 125 8.43 -17.93 -9.10
N ILE A 126 8.77 -16.66 -9.03
CA ILE A 126 9.34 -15.86 -10.11
C ILE A 126 10.53 -15.08 -9.62
N SER A 127 11.49 -14.81 -10.50
CA SER A 127 12.70 -14.07 -10.13
C SER A 127 13.33 -13.40 -11.34
N SER A 128 14.06 -12.32 -11.10
CA SER A 128 14.91 -11.68 -12.10
C SER A 128 16.29 -11.37 -11.52
N VAL A 129 17.30 -11.44 -12.38
CA VAL A 129 18.70 -11.09 -12.08
C VAL A 129 19.15 -10.03 -13.06
N VAL A 130 19.59 -8.89 -12.52
CA VAL A 130 19.90 -7.70 -13.30
C VAL A 130 21.30 -7.21 -12.93
N PRO A 131 22.32 -7.50 -13.76
CA PRO A 131 23.62 -6.86 -13.65
C PRO A 131 23.56 -5.43 -14.20
N ILE A 132 24.06 -4.45 -13.44
CA ILE A 132 24.15 -3.03 -13.85
C ILE A 132 25.54 -2.51 -13.48
N TYR A 133 26.17 -1.73 -14.37
CA TYR A 133 27.43 -1.06 -14.03
C TYR A 133 27.20 0.02 -12.98
N VAL A 134 28.14 0.18 -12.04
CA VAL A 134 27.99 1.12 -10.92
C VAL A 134 27.73 2.55 -11.40
N ASN A 135 28.34 2.95 -12.51
CA ASN A 135 28.16 4.26 -13.13
C ASN A 135 26.79 4.48 -13.79
N GLU A 136 26.05 3.41 -14.14
CA GLU A 136 24.71 3.50 -14.75
C GLU A 136 23.59 3.52 -13.68
N ILE A 137 23.86 3.07 -12.45
CA ILE A 137 22.85 3.02 -11.37
C ILE A 137 22.17 4.38 -11.13
N PRO A 138 22.89 5.54 -11.11
CA PRO A 138 22.25 6.84 -10.91
C PRO A 138 21.23 7.23 -12.00
N ASP A 139 21.36 6.68 -13.21
CA ASP A 139 20.41 6.90 -14.30
C ASP A 139 19.18 5.99 -14.22
N VAL A 140 19.32 4.84 -13.55
CA VAL A 140 18.27 3.84 -13.38
C VAL A 140 17.44 4.10 -12.11
N ASP A 141 18.05 4.56 -11.02
CA ASP A 141 17.42 4.57 -9.70
C ASP A 141 16.98 5.95 -9.21
N GLN A 142 15.68 6.08 -8.95
CA GLN A 142 15.01 7.23 -8.35
C GLN A 142 15.70 7.79 -7.10
N ALA A 143 16.38 6.96 -6.31
CA ALA A 143 17.14 7.42 -5.14
C ALA A 143 18.17 8.51 -5.49
N PHE A 144 18.59 8.61 -6.76
CA PHE A 144 19.60 9.56 -7.24
C PHE A 144 19.03 10.65 -8.18
N PHE A 145 17.72 10.66 -8.47
CA PHE A 145 17.14 11.61 -9.43
C PHE A 145 17.14 13.07 -8.94
N GLU A 146 17.13 13.32 -7.63
CA GLU A 146 17.21 14.67 -7.08
C GLU A 146 18.59 15.32 -7.27
N VAL A 147 19.64 14.52 -7.46
CA VAL A 147 21.01 15.01 -7.74
C VAL A 147 21.12 15.54 -9.18
N SER A 148 20.17 15.22 -10.06
CA SER A 148 20.24 15.46 -11.50
C SER A 148 19.13 16.39 -12.04
N GLN A 149 18.60 17.31 -11.21
CA GLN A 149 17.69 18.35 -11.71
C GLN A 149 18.45 19.40 -12.55
N PRO A 150 17.96 19.81 -13.74
CA PRO A 150 18.67 20.76 -14.63
C PRO A 150 18.70 22.21 -14.12
N ASP A 151 17.75 22.61 -13.26
CA ASP A 151 17.50 24.02 -12.93
C ASP A 151 17.93 24.45 -11.51
N GLU A 152 18.44 23.52 -10.70
CA GLU A 152 19.13 23.86 -9.46
C GLU A 152 20.60 23.51 -9.63
N VAL A 153 21.50 24.49 -9.37
CA VAL A 153 22.93 24.22 -9.15
C VAL A 153 23.02 23.40 -7.86
N SER A 154 22.69 22.12 -7.96
CA SER A 154 22.95 21.16 -6.91
C SER A 154 24.46 21.04 -6.85
N LEU A 155 25.03 21.42 -5.71
CA LEU A 155 26.37 21.00 -5.32
C LEU A 155 26.29 19.47 -5.18
N ALA A 156 26.34 18.77 -6.32
CA ALA A 156 26.30 17.33 -6.38
C ALA A 156 27.46 16.84 -5.53
N LYS A 157 27.14 16.34 -4.33
CA LYS A 157 28.13 15.63 -3.53
C LYS A 157 28.67 14.51 -4.44
N PRO A 158 29.98 14.40 -4.63
CA PRO A 158 30.53 13.26 -5.36
C PRO A 158 30.04 11.99 -4.66
N LEU A 159 29.19 11.24 -5.36
CA LEU A 159 28.70 9.96 -4.87
C LEU A 159 29.87 8.98 -5.01
N THR A 160 30.35 8.46 -3.88
CA THR A 160 31.29 7.33 -3.92
C THR A 160 30.55 6.09 -4.40
N GLU A 161 31.24 5.17 -5.07
CA GLU A 161 30.66 3.90 -5.53
C GLU A 161 29.98 3.13 -4.38
N GLU A 162 30.61 3.12 -3.21
CA GLU A 162 30.06 2.50 -2.00
C GLU A 162 28.72 3.15 -1.58
N SER A 163 28.58 4.47 -1.72
CA SER A 163 27.32 5.17 -1.45
C SER A 163 26.24 4.83 -2.46
N ILE A 164 26.59 4.63 -3.74
CA ILE A 164 25.65 4.22 -4.79
C ILE A 164 25.13 2.80 -4.49
N ILE A 165 26.05 1.87 -4.20
CA ILE A 165 25.72 0.47 -3.92
C ILE A 165 24.81 0.37 -2.68
N ASN A 166 25.16 1.05 -1.59
CA ASN A 166 24.44 0.94 -0.32
C ASN A 166 23.04 1.60 -0.35
N ASN A 167 22.83 2.58 -1.23
CA ASN A 167 21.55 3.29 -1.35
C ASN A 167 20.70 2.82 -2.54
N ALA A 168 21.22 1.94 -3.41
CA ALA A 168 20.46 1.41 -4.53
C ALA A 168 19.25 0.60 -4.07
N THR A 169 18.09 0.98 -4.56
CA THR A 169 16.77 0.39 -4.28
C THR A 169 16.28 -0.54 -5.38
N VAL A 170 17.06 -0.72 -6.46
CA VAL A 170 16.70 -1.53 -7.64
C VAL A 170 16.21 -2.93 -7.25
N ALA A 171 16.95 -3.67 -6.41
CA ALA A 171 16.55 -5.01 -5.97
C ALA A 171 15.19 -5.02 -5.22
N ASN A 172 14.94 -4.00 -4.39
CA ASN A 172 13.67 -3.85 -3.67
C ASN A 172 12.50 -3.60 -4.62
N TRP A 173 12.71 -2.79 -5.66
CA TRP A 173 11.71 -2.57 -6.70
C TRP A 173 11.41 -3.83 -7.51
N ILE A 174 12.43 -4.60 -7.89
CA ILE A 174 12.27 -5.89 -8.59
C ILE A 174 11.45 -6.85 -7.73
N MET A 175 11.82 -7.01 -6.45
CA MET A 175 11.12 -7.89 -5.51
C MET A 175 9.66 -7.47 -5.31
N THR A 176 9.42 -6.17 -5.07
CA THR A 176 8.06 -5.66 -4.87
C THR A 176 7.20 -5.85 -6.12
N PHE A 177 7.76 -5.64 -7.31
CA PHE A 177 7.05 -5.94 -8.55
C PHE A 177 6.78 -7.44 -8.70
N ALA A 178 7.74 -8.31 -8.35
CA ALA A 178 7.57 -9.76 -8.39
C ALA A 178 6.43 -10.23 -7.47
N GLU A 179 6.32 -9.73 -6.24
CA GLU A 179 5.26 -10.12 -5.32
C GLU A 179 3.86 -9.82 -5.88
N TYR A 180 3.63 -8.58 -6.34
CA TYR A 180 2.34 -8.19 -6.91
C TYR A 180 2.06 -8.87 -8.25
N TYR A 181 3.09 -9.07 -9.07
CA TYR A 181 2.92 -9.72 -10.37
C TYR A 181 2.61 -11.20 -10.21
N LEU A 182 3.29 -11.91 -9.31
CA LEU A 182 2.95 -13.28 -8.96
C LEU A 182 1.53 -13.40 -8.40
N ALA A 183 1.14 -12.49 -7.50
CA ALA A 183 -0.23 -12.43 -6.98
C ALA A 183 -1.26 -12.26 -8.09
N TYR A 184 -0.99 -11.36 -9.04
CA TYR A 184 -1.84 -11.16 -10.21
C TYR A 184 -1.91 -12.41 -11.09
N LYS A 185 -0.78 -13.05 -11.43
CA LYS A 185 -0.76 -14.29 -12.23
C LYS A 185 -1.56 -15.41 -11.55
N LEU A 186 -1.45 -15.56 -10.23
CA LEU A 186 -2.24 -16.53 -9.47
C LEU A 186 -3.73 -16.19 -9.40
N ALA A 187 -4.09 -14.90 -9.39
CA ALA A 187 -5.50 -14.47 -9.40
C ALA A 187 -6.18 -14.74 -10.74
N VAL A 188 -5.48 -14.55 -11.87
CA VAL A 188 -6.03 -14.77 -13.21
C VAL A 188 -6.03 -16.24 -13.63
N ASP A 189 -5.20 -17.08 -13.01
CA ASP A 189 -5.09 -18.50 -13.29
C ASP A 189 -6.38 -19.26 -12.87
N VAL A 190 -7.17 -19.64 -13.87
CA VAL A 190 -8.45 -20.33 -13.68
C VAL A 190 -8.25 -21.76 -13.17
N GLU A 191 -7.16 -22.43 -13.59
CA GLU A 191 -6.87 -23.81 -13.21
C GLU A 191 -6.47 -23.89 -11.73
N LYS A 192 -5.68 -22.92 -11.26
CA LYS A 192 -5.31 -22.85 -9.85
C LYS A 192 -6.47 -22.41 -8.96
N ASN A 193 -7.45 -21.67 -9.48
CA ASN A 193 -8.68 -21.29 -8.77
C ASN A 193 -8.43 -20.74 -7.34
N VAL A 194 -7.41 -19.88 -7.20
CA VAL A 194 -7.06 -19.28 -5.91
C VAL A 194 -8.16 -18.31 -5.49
N ARG A 195 -8.65 -18.44 -4.26
CA ARG A 195 -9.71 -17.58 -3.69
C ARG A 195 -9.25 -16.75 -2.50
N ILE A 196 -8.08 -17.04 -1.93
CA ILE A 196 -7.49 -16.24 -0.85
C ILE A 196 -6.03 -15.97 -1.19
N ILE A 197 -5.63 -14.70 -1.18
CA ILE A 197 -4.25 -14.29 -1.41
C ILE A 197 -3.76 -13.54 -0.18
N PHE A 198 -2.67 -14.01 0.41
CA PHE A 198 -1.95 -13.34 1.49
C PHE A 198 -0.67 -12.71 0.95
N LEU A 199 -0.43 -11.45 1.32
CA LEU A 199 0.82 -10.72 1.04
C LEU A 199 1.41 -10.22 2.35
N ASP A 200 2.72 -10.33 2.57
CA ASP A 200 3.42 -9.73 3.74
C ASP A 200 3.63 -8.22 3.53
N ARG A 201 2.54 -7.51 3.24
CA ARG A 201 2.48 -6.10 2.85
C ARG A 201 1.24 -5.42 3.42
N SER A 202 1.33 -4.14 3.72
CA SER A 202 0.13 -3.33 3.97
C SER A 202 -0.39 -2.70 2.69
N LEU A 203 -1.39 -3.32 2.08
CA LEU A 203 -1.93 -2.95 0.77
C LEU A 203 -2.31 -1.46 0.63
N SER A 204 -2.98 -0.91 1.65
CA SER A 204 -3.36 0.51 1.65
C SER A 204 -2.14 1.46 1.75
N ILE A 205 -1.08 1.05 2.44
CA ILE A 205 0.14 1.84 2.64
C ILE A 205 0.98 1.77 1.37
N GLU A 206 1.15 0.57 0.82
CA GLU A 206 1.85 0.32 -0.43
C GLU A 206 1.23 1.10 -1.58
N ARG A 207 -0.10 1.04 -1.73
CA ARG A 207 -0.79 1.85 -2.74
C ARG A 207 -0.50 3.34 -2.57
N ALA A 208 -0.50 3.85 -1.34
CA ALA A 208 -0.20 5.27 -1.07
C ALA A 208 1.27 5.61 -1.38
N SER A 209 2.22 4.71 -1.08
CA SER A 209 3.64 4.87 -1.41
C SER A 209 3.86 4.89 -2.91
N LEU A 210 3.36 3.88 -3.63
CA LEU A 210 3.46 3.78 -5.09
C LEU A 210 2.86 5.00 -5.79
N LEU A 211 1.76 5.54 -5.27
CA LEU A 211 1.26 6.83 -5.71
C LEU A 211 2.28 7.94 -5.46
N TYR A 212 2.81 8.08 -4.26
CA TYR A 212 3.82 9.09 -3.96
C TYR A 212 5.05 8.99 -4.90
N ASP A 213 5.61 7.79 -5.07
CA ASP A 213 6.82 7.52 -5.87
C ASP A 213 6.61 7.84 -7.37
N THR A 214 5.36 7.76 -7.84
CA THR A 214 4.96 8.11 -9.20
C THR A 214 4.37 9.53 -9.32
N SER A 215 4.45 10.38 -8.28
CA SER A 215 3.70 11.66 -8.26
C SER A 215 4.35 12.83 -8.99
N LYS A 216 5.68 12.83 -9.13
CA LYS A 216 6.46 13.95 -9.69
C LYS A 216 6.41 13.93 -11.22
N ARG A 217 5.37 14.58 -11.80
CA ARG A 217 5.13 14.61 -13.27
C ARG A 217 6.33 15.11 -14.09
N ALA A 218 7.12 16.06 -13.56
CA ALA A 218 8.32 16.55 -14.24
C ALA A 218 9.37 15.45 -14.47
N LEU A 219 9.43 14.43 -13.60
CA LEU A 219 10.34 13.29 -13.77
C LEU A 219 9.84 12.28 -14.80
N TRP A 220 8.54 12.29 -15.15
CA TRP A 220 8.00 11.30 -16.08
C TRP A 220 8.61 11.49 -17.47
N GLU A 221 8.64 12.72 -17.98
CA GLU A 221 9.15 13.02 -19.33
C GLU A 221 10.67 12.80 -19.43
N VAL A 222 11.40 12.99 -18.33
CA VAL A 222 12.88 12.92 -18.31
C VAL A 222 13.38 11.52 -17.97
N LYS A 223 12.69 10.79 -17.09
CA LYS A 223 13.21 9.54 -16.50
C LYS A 223 12.34 8.32 -16.78
N SER A 224 11.09 8.45 -17.21
CA SER A 224 10.25 7.29 -17.49
C SER A 224 10.47 6.78 -18.91
N ASN A 225 10.99 5.57 -19.03
CA ASN A 225 11.20 4.94 -20.32
C ASN A 225 9.98 4.21 -20.87
N ILE A 226 8.97 3.91 -20.04
CA ILE A 226 7.66 3.43 -20.53
C ILE A 226 6.87 4.52 -21.26
N LEU A 227 7.19 5.80 -21.04
CA LEU A 227 6.64 6.90 -21.83
C LEU A 227 7.18 6.82 -23.26
N GLY A 228 6.28 6.82 -24.23
CA GLY A 228 6.59 6.61 -25.65
C GLY A 228 6.86 5.15 -26.02
N TYR A 229 6.77 4.21 -25.07
CA TYR A 229 6.83 2.79 -25.40
C TYR A 229 5.52 2.38 -26.10
N GLU A 230 5.65 1.65 -27.20
CA GLU A 230 4.51 1.30 -28.05
C GLU A 230 3.86 -0.01 -27.58
N ILE A 231 2.53 0.04 -27.46
CA ILE A 231 1.69 -1.13 -27.23
C ILE A 231 0.68 -1.17 -28.37
N GLU A 232 0.70 -2.23 -29.17
CA GLU A 232 -0.20 -2.39 -30.34
C GLU A 232 -0.11 -1.22 -31.33
N GLY A 233 1.10 -0.67 -31.52
CA GLY A 233 1.36 0.44 -32.43
C GLY A 233 0.94 1.82 -31.90
N GLU A 234 0.47 1.91 -30.66
CA GLU A 234 0.14 3.19 -30.00
C GLU A 234 1.13 3.50 -28.87
N PRO A 235 1.81 4.66 -28.90
CA PRO A 235 2.74 5.04 -27.84
C PRO A 235 2.00 5.50 -26.57
N ILE A 236 2.46 5.01 -25.42
CA ILE A 236 1.96 5.44 -24.11
C ILE A 236 2.36 6.89 -23.85
N ASP A 237 1.38 7.75 -23.55
CA ASP A 237 1.63 9.15 -23.23
C ASP A 237 1.40 9.52 -21.75
N VAL A 238 1.62 10.81 -21.44
CA VAL A 238 1.50 11.33 -20.07
C VAL A 238 0.06 11.26 -19.56
N ASN A 239 -0.93 11.35 -20.45
CA ASN A 239 -2.34 11.28 -20.09
C ASN A 239 -2.75 9.82 -19.82
N ASP A 240 -2.21 8.85 -20.56
CA ASP A 240 -2.36 7.42 -20.26
C ASP A 240 -1.88 7.10 -18.84
N LEU A 241 -0.64 7.51 -18.51
CA LEU A 241 -0.08 7.34 -17.16
C LEU A 241 -0.92 8.07 -16.10
N THR A 242 -1.41 9.27 -16.41
CA THR A 242 -2.25 10.04 -15.48
C THR A 242 -3.54 9.29 -15.15
N ILE A 243 -4.23 8.74 -16.14
CA ILE A 243 -5.46 7.96 -15.95
C ILE A 243 -5.16 6.69 -15.17
N ALA A 244 -4.19 5.90 -15.63
CA ALA A 244 -3.85 4.59 -15.08
C ALA A 244 -3.41 4.66 -13.61
N ARG A 245 -2.68 5.72 -13.24
CA ARG A 245 -2.17 5.93 -11.88
C ARG A 245 -3.27 6.02 -10.82
N GLN A 246 -4.52 6.33 -11.17
CA GLN A 246 -5.64 6.35 -10.22
C GLN A 246 -6.78 5.43 -10.64
N TYR A 247 -6.51 4.47 -11.53
CA TYR A 247 -7.50 3.56 -12.07
C TYR A 247 -7.95 2.53 -11.02
N VAL A 248 -8.99 2.89 -10.27
CA VAL A 248 -9.66 2.02 -9.30
C VAL A 248 -11.16 2.23 -9.48
N CYS A 249 -11.77 1.40 -10.33
CA CYS A 249 -13.15 1.54 -10.75
C CYS A 249 -14.00 0.36 -10.26
N ASN A 250 -15.00 0.63 -9.43
CA ASN A 250 -15.99 -0.36 -9.00
C ASN A 250 -17.30 0.36 -8.67
N GLN A 251 -18.30 0.20 -9.53
CA GLN A 251 -19.56 0.92 -9.44
C GLN A 251 -20.36 0.54 -8.19
N ARG A 252 -20.30 -0.72 -7.75
CA ARG A 252 -21.00 -1.19 -6.55
C ARG A 252 -20.44 -0.54 -5.29
N LEU A 253 -19.15 -0.22 -5.28
CA LEU A 253 -18.49 0.49 -4.19
C LEU A 253 -18.55 2.02 -4.34
N GLY A 254 -19.01 2.53 -5.50
CA GLY A 254 -19.02 3.95 -5.81
C GLY A 254 -17.62 4.52 -6.11
N LEU A 255 -16.76 3.71 -6.73
CA LEU A 255 -15.37 4.06 -7.04
C LEU A 255 -15.18 4.35 -8.54
N PRO A 256 -14.39 5.37 -8.90
CA PRO A 256 -13.78 6.36 -8.00
C PRO A 256 -14.80 7.37 -7.45
N PRO A 257 -14.59 7.91 -6.24
CA PRO A 257 -15.57 8.80 -5.61
C PRO A 257 -15.56 10.20 -6.26
N PRO A 258 -16.72 10.85 -6.46
CA PRO A 258 -16.81 12.16 -7.10
C PRO A 258 -16.47 13.32 -6.13
N ARG A 259 -15.26 13.28 -5.55
CA ARG A 259 -14.75 14.27 -4.59
C ARG A 259 -13.24 14.53 -4.74
N ALA A 260 -12.82 15.71 -4.32
CA ALA A 260 -11.40 16.08 -4.18
C ALA A 260 -10.53 15.68 -5.39
N ASP A 261 -9.38 15.06 -5.14
CA ASP A 261 -8.40 14.62 -6.16
C ASP A 261 -8.93 13.53 -7.10
N TYR A 262 -9.99 12.81 -6.68
CA TYR A 262 -10.61 11.73 -7.44
C TYR A 262 -11.65 12.22 -8.44
N LEU A 263 -12.15 13.46 -8.28
CA LEU A 263 -13.24 14.01 -9.10
C LEU A 263 -12.96 13.95 -10.61
N ARG A 264 -11.71 14.23 -11.03
CA ARG A 264 -11.33 14.15 -12.44
C ARG A 264 -11.44 12.73 -13.00
N TYR A 265 -11.07 11.73 -12.22
CA TYR A 265 -11.13 10.32 -12.63
C TYR A 265 -12.57 9.81 -12.60
N ALA A 266 -13.38 10.28 -11.64
CA ALA A 266 -14.82 10.02 -11.64
C ALA A 266 -15.52 10.59 -12.88
N ILE A 267 -15.14 11.79 -13.34
CA ILE A 267 -15.67 12.35 -14.59
C ILE A 267 -15.25 11.50 -15.80
N ILE A 268 -13.96 11.14 -15.89
CA ILE A 268 -13.44 10.31 -16.99
C ILE A 268 -14.18 8.98 -17.05
N GLU A 269 -14.32 8.29 -15.91
CA GLU A 269 -15.02 6.99 -15.83
C GLU A 269 -16.51 7.13 -16.15
N LEU A 270 -17.16 8.20 -15.68
CA LEU A 270 -18.56 8.46 -15.98
C LEU A 270 -18.78 8.63 -17.49
N LEU A 271 -17.93 9.42 -18.16
CA LEU A 271 -18.01 9.67 -19.60
C LEU A 271 -17.59 8.44 -20.42
N LYS A 272 -16.63 7.63 -19.94
CA LYS A 272 -16.29 6.34 -20.54
C LYS A 272 -17.50 5.41 -20.59
N ARG A 273 -18.29 5.37 -19.51
CA ARG A 273 -19.46 4.49 -19.36
C ARG A 273 -20.71 5.00 -20.06
N LYS A 274 -21.04 6.29 -19.90
CA LYS A 274 -22.30 6.88 -20.37
C LYS A 274 -22.18 7.64 -21.68
N GLY A 275 -20.96 7.76 -22.22
CA GLY A 275 -20.70 8.55 -23.41
C GLY A 275 -20.74 10.05 -23.12
N ALA A 276 -21.20 10.82 -24.10
CA ALA A 276 -21.19 12.28 -24.05
C ALA A 276 -22.28 12.83 -23.12
N LEU A 277 -21.92 13.72 -22.19
CA LEU A 277 -22.84 14.28 -21.19
C LEU A 277 -22.67 15.79 -21.05
N THR A 278 -23.77 16.47 -20.73
CA THR A 278 -23.75 17.88 -20.30
C THR A 278 -23.31 18.01 -18.84
N LYS A 279 -22.86 19.21 -18.44
CA LYS A 279 -22.56 19.52 -17.02
C LYS A 279 -23.74 19.19 -16.10
N LYS A 280 -24.98 19.49 -16.51
CA LYS A 280 -26.18 19.22 -15.71
C LYS A 280 -26.37 17.72 -15.46
N GLN A 281 -26.17 16.90 -16.50
CA GLN A 281 -26.22 15.43 -16.36
C GLN A 281 -25.10 14.91 -15.44
N ILE A 282 -23.87 15.41 -15.59
CA ILE A 282 -22.75 15.01 -14.72
C ILE A 282 -23.05 15.34 -13.25
N LEU A 283 -23.61 16.51 -12.95
CA LEU A 283 -23.98 16.88 -11.59
C LEU A 283 -25.08 15.98 -11.01
N ALA A 284 -26.08 15.62 -11.82
CA ALA A 284 -27.14 14.70 -11.42
C ALA A 284 -26.60 13.28 -11.13
N GLU A 285 -25.70 12.78 -11.98
CA GLU A 285 -25.05 11.47 -11.80
C GLU A 285 -24.21 11.36 -10.53
N PHE A 286 -23.62 12.47 -10.09
CA PHE A 286 -22.84 12.53 -8.84
C PHE A 286 -23.65 12.94 -7.61
N ASP A 287 -24.97 13.12 -7.75
CA ASP A 287 -25.86 13.66 -6.71
C ASP A 287 -25.31 14.96 -6.08
N ILE A 288 -24.79 15.86 -6.92
CA ILE A 288 -24.23 17.14 -6.48
C ILE A 288 -25.29 18.23 -6.60
N LYS A 289 -25.79 18.68 -5.45
CA LYS A 289 -26.79 19.74 -5.35
C LYS A 289 -26.23 21.08 -4.88
N ASP A 290 -25.06 21.08 -4.23
CA ASP A 290 -24.47 22.30 -3.67
C ASP A 290 -23.64 23.08 -4.70
N GLU A 291 -23.77 24.40 -4.66
CA GLU A 291 -23.11 25.30 -5.60
C GLU A 291 -21.57 25.23 -5.50
N LYS A 292 -21.02 24.98 -4.30
CA LYS A 292 -19.58 24.91 -4.07
C LYS A 292 -18.96 23.70 -4.79
N ARG A 293 -19.56 22.51 -4.71
CA ARG A 293 -19.12 21.32 -5.43
C ARG A 293 -19.42 21.43 -6.92
N ALA A 294 -20.55 22.04 -7.32
CA ALA A 294 -20.83 22.29 -8.73
C ALA A 294 -19.75 23.17 -9.39
N LYS A 295 -19.26 24.20 -8.70
CA LYS A 295 -18.09 25.00 -9.15
C LYS A 295 -16.80 24.18 -9.26
N ARG A 296 -16.60 23.18 -8.40
CA ARG A 296 -15.44 22.27 -8.48
C ARG A 296 -15.52 21.34 -9.69
N VAL A 297 -16.71 20.83 -10.02
CA VAL A 297 -16.94 20.03 -11.24
C VAL A 297 -16.62 20.86 -12.48
N GLU A 298 -17.08 22.11 -12.53
CA GLU A 298 -16.78 23.00 -13.66
C GLU A 298 -15.28 23.24 -13.85
N ARG A 299 -14.55 23.51 -12.75
CA ARG A 299 -13.08 23.64 -12.80
C ARG A 299 -12.41 22.36 -13.27
N ALA A 300 -12.90 21.20 -12.82
CA ALA A 300 -12.37 19.91 -13.25
C ALA A 300 -12.60 19.67 -14.76
N LEU A 301 -13.79 19.99 -15.28
CA LEU A 301 -14.10 19.89 -16.71
C LEU A 301 -13.20 20.81 -17.55
N LYS A 302 -13.05 22.08 -17.16
CA LYS A 302 -12.16 23.04 -17.82
C LYS A 302 -10.71 22.55 -17.85
N ASN A 303 -10.22 21.99 -16.73
CA ASN A 303 -8.88 21.42 -16.66
C ASN A 303 -8.73 20.17 -17.53
N LEU A 304 -9.73 19.30 -17.57
CA LEU A 304 -9.69 18.09 -18.39
C LEU A 304 -9.71 18.41 -19.89
N LEU A 305 -10.49 19.43 -20.31
CA LEU A 305 -10.46 19.97 -21.67
C LEU A 305 -9.09 20.54 -22.03
N LYS A 306 -8.54 21.41 -21.18
CA LYS A 306 -7.23 22.05 -21.40
C LYS A 306 -6.11 21.03 -21.61
N ASN A 307 -6.17 19.89 -20.91
CA ASN A 307 -5.17 18.84 -21.00
C ASN A 307 -5.49 17.76 -22.06
N GLY A 308 -6.54 17.96 -22.87
CA GLY A 308 -6.87 17.07 -23.99
C GLY A 308 -7.54 15.74 -23.62
N PHE A 309 -7.94 15.54 -22.36
CA PHE A 309 -8.67 14.35 -21.93
C PHE A 309 -10.08 14.30 -22.52
N LEU A 310 -10.73 15.46 -22.64
CA LEU A 310 -12.10 15.60 -23.10
C LEU A 310 -12.16 16.46 -24.37
N SER A 311 -13.25 16.30 -25.10
CA SER A 311 -13.70 17.22 -26.15
C SER A 311 -15.05 17.82 -25.78
N GLU A 312 -15.30 19.06 -26.20
CA GLU A 312 -16.58 19.75 -25.99
C GLU A 312 -17.23 20.11 -27.33
N LYS A 313 -18.52 19.76 -27.50
CA LYS A 313 -19.36 20.17 -28.62
C LYS A 313 -20.71 20.63 -28.08
N GLY A 314 -21.04 21.92 -28.19
CA GLY A 314 -22.33 22.47 -27.76
C GLY A 314 -22.67 22.17 -26.29
N GLU A 315 -21.74 22.44 -25.37
CA GLU A 315 -21.85 22.15 -23.91
C GLU A 315 -21.94 20.66 -23.53
N VAL A 316 -21.75 19.76 -24.51
CA VAL A 316 -21.64 18.32 -24.28
C VAL A 316 -20.16 17.93 -24.21
N TYR A 317 -19.77 17.33 -23.09
CA TYR A 317 -18.42 16.81 -22.85
C TYR A 317 -18.38 15.33 -23.23
N ALA A 318 -17.37 14.93 -24.00
CA ALA A 318 -17.10 13.54 -24.32
C ALA A 318 -15.64 13.19 -24.01
N LEU A 319 -15.38 11.94 -23.60
CA LEU A 319 -14.03 11.43 -23.46
C LEU A 319 -13.37 11.36 -24.84
N ASN A 320 -12.12 11.81 -24.96
CA ASN A 320 -11.36 11.64 -26.18
C ASN A 320 -11.18 10.13 -26.47
N GLN A 321 -11.53 9.71 -27.68
CA GLN A 321 -11.55 8.30 -28.09
C GLN A 321 -10.20 7.61 -27.89
N LYS A 322 -9.08 8.34 -28.01
CA LYS A 322 -7.73 7.86 -27.71
C LYS A 322 -7.63 7.22 -26.32
N TYR A 323 -8.28 7.80 -25.31
CA TYR A 323 -8.16 7.38 -23.91
C TYR A 323 -9.26 6.42 -23.46
N ALA A 324 -10.20 6.06 -24.33
CA ALA A 324 -11.24 5.09 -23.99
C ALA A 324 -10.63 3.70 -23.68
N GLY A 325 -9.59 3.32 -24.44
CA GLY A 325 -8.86 2.05 -24.32
C GLY A 325 -7.62 2.08 -23.41
N THR A 326 -7.31 3.20 -22.75
CA THR A 326 -6.07 3.36 -21.96
C THR A 326 -5.83 2.22 -20.99
N TRP A 327 -6.84 1.80 -20.23
CA TRP A 327 -6.64 0.78 -19.20
C TRP A 327 -6.26 -0.58 -19.76
N GLU A 328 -6.89 -0.99 -20.87
CA GLU A 328 -6.56 -2.27 -21.52
C GLU A 328 -5.16 -2.24 -22.14
N ARG A 329 -4.73 -1.10 -22.70
CA ARG A 329 -3.34 -0.92 -23.15
C ARG A 329 -2.35 -1.01 -21.99
N ILE A 330 -2.67 -0.43 -20.83
CA ILE A 330 -1.81 -0.48 -19.65
C ILE A 330 -1.73 -1.90 -19.06
N LYS A 331 -2.83 -2.67 -19.07
CA LYS A 331 -2.78 -4.10 -18.72
C LYS A 331 -1.80 -4.84 -19.62
N LYS A 332 -1.88 -4.62 -20.94
CA LYS A 332 -0.96 -5.24 -21.92
C LYS A 332 0.48 -4.81 -21.71
N LEU A 333 0.73 -3.55 -21.37
CA LEU A 333 2.05 -3.05 -20.98
C LEU A 333 2.63 -3.82 -19.80
N VAL A 334 1.86 -3.93 -18.71
CA VAL A 334 2.27 -4.64 -17.49
C VAL A 334 2.53 -6.11 -17.78
N VAL A 335 1.63 -6.77 -18.51
CA VAL A 335 1.78 -8.19 -18.86
C VAL A 335 3.01 -8.41 -19.75
N SER A 336 3.17 -7.62 -20.82
CA SER A 336 4.31 -7.72 -21.74
C SER A 336 5.65 -7.55 -21.03
N ILE A 337 5.78 -6.48 -20.23
CA ILE A 337 7.03 -6.22 -19.49
C ILE A 337 7.21 -7.26 -18.38
N GLY A 338 6.19 -7.56 -17.60
CA GLY A 338 6.29 -8.52 -16.49
C GLY A 338 6.62 -9.93 -16.96
N ASP A 339 5.98 -10.42 -18.03
CA ASP A 339 6.22 -11.77 -18.54
C ASP A 339 7.66 -11.87 -19.06
N ARG A 340 8.11 -10.86 -19.79
CA ARG A 340 9.50 -10.76 -20.22
C ARG A 340 10.46 -10.70 -19.03
N PHE A 341 10.14 -9.90 -18.02
CA PHE A 341 11.05 -9.60 -16.93
C PHE A 341 11.33 -10.79 -16.02
N PHE A 342 10.36 -11.70 -15.89
CA PHE A 342 10.39 -12.82 -14.96
C PHE A 342 10.38 -14.21 -15.59
N PHE A 343 10.00 -14.35 -16.87
CA PHE A 343 9.89 -15.67 -17.54
C PHE A 343 10.69 -15.79 -18.84
N ALA A 344 11.26 -14.72 -19.38
CA ALA A 344 12.05 -14.83 -20.61
C ALA A 344 13.37 -15.58 -20.38
N GLU A 345 13.58 -16.66 -21.13
CA GLU A 345 14.83 -17.43 -21.11
C GLU A 345 15.87 -16.84 -22.09
N ASN A 346 15.42 -16.23 -23.20
CA ASN A 346 16.26 -15.59 -24.21
C ASN A 346 15.73 -14.18 -24.52
N PRO A 347 16.11 -13.15 -23.74
CA PRO A 347 15.63 -11.80 -23.99
C PRO A 347 16.18 -11.23 -25.30
N GLU A 348 15.35 -10.42 -25.98
CA GLU A 348 15.76 -9.69 -27.20
C GLU A 348 16.86 -8.64 -26.95
N THR A 349 17.04 -8.23 -25.70
CA THR A 349 18.05 -7.25 -25.28
C THR A 349 19.15 -7.92 -24.46
N SER A 350 20.27 -7.20 -24.34
CA SER A 350 21.40 -7.58 -23.48
C SER A 350 21.04 -7.77 -21.99
N ASN A 351 19.91 -7.21 -21.53
CA ASN A 351 19.50 -7.22 -20.13
C ASN A 351 17.96 -7.16 -19.99
N LEU A 352 17.39 -7.93 -19.06
CA LEU A 352 15.94 -8.01 -18.81
C LEU A 352 15.31 -6.66 -18.42
N MET A 353 16.05 -5.75 -17.79
CA MET A 353 15.57 -4.40 -17.46
C MET A 353 15.64 -3.41 -18.62
N LYS A 354 16.19 -3.76 -19.79
CA LYS A 354 16.22 -2.84 -20.93
C LYS A 354 15.01 -3.03 -21.82
N ILE A 355 14.43 -1.97 -22.37
CA ILE A 355 13.38 -2.02 -23.40
C ILE A 355 13.88 -1.36 -24.69
N VAL A 356 13.34 -1.78 -25.84
CA VAL A 356 13.60 -1.11 -27.11
C VAL A 356 12.50 -0.09 -27.36
N LYS A 357 12.87 1.18 -27.50
CA LYS A 357 11.97 2.29 -27.82
C LYS A 357 12.58 3.12 -28.93
N GLY A 358 11.85 3.34 -30.03
CA GLY A 358 12.37 4.09 -31.18
C GLY A 358 13.67 3.53 -31.76
N GLY A 359 13.84 2.20 -31.73
CA GLY A 359 15.05 1.51 -32.21
C GLY A 359 16.28 1.61 -31.30
N LYS A 360 16.15 2.14 -30.08
CA LYS A 360 17.25 2.24 -29.11
C LYS A 360 16.93 1.45 -27.84
N GLU A 361 17.95 0.87 -27.22
CA GLU A 361 17.83 0.27 -25.89
C GLU A 361 17.78 1.36 -24.82
N HIS A 362 16.85 1.23 -23.89
CA HIS A 362 16.69 2.09 -22.73
C HIS A 362 16.53 1.25 -21.48
N TRP A 363 17.17 1.64 -20.38
CA TRP A 363 16.90 1.02 -19.08
C TRP A 363 15.49 1.37 -18.59
N LEU A 364 14.73 0.39 -18.13
CA LEU A 364 13.61 0.64 -17.23
C LEU A 364 14.20 1.22 -15.95
N THR A 365 13.68 2.36 -15.53
CA THR A 365 14.07 2.99 -14.26
C THR A 365 13.26 2.42 -13.10
N THR A 366 13.68 2.69 -11.87
CA THR A 366 12.84 2.37 -10.71
C THR A 366 11.52 3.17 -10.70
N LEU A 367 11.44 4.31 -11.42
CA LEU A 367 10.16 4.99 -11.70
C LEU A 367 9.25 4.16 -12.59
N ASP A 368 9.80 3.55 -13.64
CA ASP A 368 9.05 2.66 -14.51
C ASP A 368 8.55 1.43 -13.75
N ILE A 369 9.41 0.81 -12.92
CA ILE A 369 9.02 -0.32 -12.08
C ILE A 369 7.96 0.10 -11.05
N ALA A 370 8.04 1.30 -10.47
CA ALA A 370 7.00 1.82 -9.57
C ALA A 370 5.65 1.97 -10.28
N PHE A 371 5.62 2.47 -11.52
CA PHE A 371 4.41 2.50 -12.33
C PHE A 371 3.85 1.11 -12.61
N LEU A 372 4.69 0.18 -13.07
CA LEU A 372 4.29 -1.19 -13.37
C LEU A 372 3.74 -1.89 -12.13
N THR A 373 4.38 -1.70 -10.98
CA THR A 373 3.94 -2.23 -9.68
C THR A 373 2.57 -1.65 -9.29
N LEU A 374 2.39 -0.33 -9.40
CA LEU A 374 1.12 0.32 -9.11
C LEU A 374 -0.01 -0.20 -10.01
N PHE A 375 0.25 -0.32 -11.31
CA PHE A 375 -0.74 -0.83 -12.26
C PHE A 375 -1.06 -2.30 -11.98
N THR A 376 -0.06 -3.11 -11.62
CA THR A 376 -0.25 -4.50 -11.22
C THR A 376 -1.13 -4.62 -9.98
N LEU A 377 -0.93 -3.76 -8.97
CA LEU A 377 -1.80 -3.72 -7.79
C LEU A 377 -3.26 -3.37 -8.19
N HIS A 378 -3.46 -2.39 -9.07
CA HIS A 378 -4.80 -2.06 -9.57
C HIS A 378 -5.43 -3.23 -10.36
N MET A 379 -4.64 -3.92 -11.20
CA MET A 379 -5.07 -5.13 -11.92
C MET A 379 -5.46 -6.26 -10.97
N LEU A 380 -4.67 -6.49 -9.93
CA LEU A 380 -4.96 -7.47 -8.89
C LEU A 380 -6.25 -7.12 -8.14
N MET A 381 -6.47 -5.86 -7.78
CA MET A 381 -7.71 -5.41 -7.13
C MET A 381 -8.94 -5.67 -8.01
N GLU A 382 -8.85 -5.33 -9.30
CA GLU A 382 -9.92 -5.59 -10.28
C GLU A 382 -10.23 -7.08 -10.38
N GLU A 383 -9.19 -7.92 -10.49
CA GLU A 383 -9.37 -9.36 -10.60
C GLU A 383 -9.98 -9.97 -9.33
N CYS A 384 -9.56 -9.48 -8.16
CA CYS A 384 -10.10 -9.91 -6.89
C CYS A 384 -11.60 -9.60 -6.77
N TRP A 385 -12.05 -8.44 -7.26
CA TRP A 385 -13.48 -8.13 -7.30
C TRP A 385 -14.25 -9.01 -8.28
N ASN A 386 -13.70 -9.22 -9.48
CA ASN A 386 -14.35 -10.02 -10.52
C ASN A 386 -14.49 -11.49 -10.12
N ARG A 387 -13.48 -12.03 -9.45
CA ARG A 387 -13.41 -13.45 -9.05
C ARG A 387 -13.71 -13.72 -7.59
N ARG A 388 -14.14 -12.73 -6.81
CA ARG A 388 -14.40 -12.88 -5.36
C ARG A 388 -13.20 -13.51 -4.64
N ILE A 389 -12.01 -12.97 -4.89
CA ILE A 389 -10.79 -13.36 -4.20
C ILE A 389 -10.65 -12.46 -2.98
N LEU A 390 -10.45 -13.08 -1.82
CA LEU A 390 -10.14 -12.38 -0.59
C LEU A 390 -8.64 -12.03 -0.57
N LEU A 391 -8.33 -10.76 -0.82
CA LEU A 391 -6.97 -10.24 -0.80
C LEU A 391 -6.64 -9.68 0.59
N ILE A 392 -5.64 -10.26 1.25
CA ILE A 392 -5.26 -9.94 2.62
C ILE A 392 -3.80 -9.50 2.65
N GLY A 393 -3.57 -8.27 3.12
CA GLY A 393 -2.26 -7.79 3.49
C GLY A 393 -2.00 -8.03 4.97
N LEU A 394 -0.89 -8.68 5.31
CA LEU A 394 -0.44 -8.87 6.68
C LEU A 394 0.77 -7.97 6.94
N THR A 395 0.78 -7.30 8.08
CA THR A 395 1.95 -6.52 8.52
C THR A 395 2.37 -6.97 9.90
N LYS A 396 3.65 -7.25 10.05
CA LYS A 396 4.30 -7.47 11.34
C LYS A 396 4.93 -6.16 11.81
N ASP A 397 5.14 -6.04 13.11
CA ASP A 397 5.92 -4.96 13.72
C ASP A 397 5.50 -3.54 13.32
N THR A 398 4.18 -3.29 13.32
CA THR A 398 3.63 -2.01 12.90
C THR A 398 3.90 -0.87 13.88
N ALA A 399 4.41 0.26 13.35
CA ALA A 399 4.51 1.54 14.05
C ALA A 399 3.28 2.44 13.83
N ALA A 400 2.17 1.85 13.35
CA ALA A 400 0.93 2.55 13.08
C ALA A 400 0.39 3.27 14.32
N ARG A 401 -0.26 4.41 14.06
CA ARG A 401 -0.83 5.30 15.07
C ARG A 401 -2.23 5.77 14.68
N ASP A 402 -2.81 5.20 13.63
CA ASP A 402 -4.05 5.68 13.04
C ASP A 402 -5.29 5.35 13.85
N PHE A 403 -5.28 4.24 14.57
CA PHE A 403 -6.34 3.93 15.51
C PHE A 403 -6.39 4.98 16.63
N LYS A 404 -5.24 5.25 17.26
CA LYS A 404 -5.12 6.27 18.32
C LYS A 404 -5.37 7.70 17.82
N ARG A 405 -4.72 8.11 16.73
CA ARG A 405 -4.65 9.51 16.31
C ARG A 405 -5.78 9.95 15.39
N GLN A 406 -6.41 9.03 14.67
CA GLN A 406 -7.46 9.36 13.71
C GLN A 406 -8.79 8.71 14.09
N LEU A 407 -8.85 7.39 14.19
CA LEU A 407 -10.12 6.67 14.37
C LEU A 407 -10.83 7.08 15.67
N ILE A 408 -10.17 6.93 16.82
CA ILE A 408 -10.80 7.23 18.12
C ILE A 408 -11.31 8.68 18.19
N PRO A 409 -10.51 9.73 17.88
CA PRO A 409 -11.01 11.10 17.91
C PRO A 409 -12.22 11.33 17.00
N ILE A 410 -12.19 10.79 15.78
CA ILE A 410 -13.31 10.94 14.83
C ILE A 410 -14.56 10.24 15.35
N MET A 411 -14.43 9.03 15.91
CA MET A 411 -15.55 8.32 16.49
C MET A 411 -16.12 9.04 17.72
N CYS A 412 -15.27 9.58 18.60
CA CYS A 412 -15.67 10.40 19.75
C CYS A 412 -16.48 11.63 19.31
N ASN A 413 -16.01 12.38 18.30
CA ASN A 413 -16.69 13.60 17.83
C ASN A 413 -18.05 13.32 17.15
N ASN A 414 -18.22 12.10 16.63
CA ASN A 414 -19.48 11.67 16.01
C ASN A 414 -20.38 10.87 16.97
N ASP A 415 -20.05 10.85 18.28
CA ASP A 415 -20.77 10.10 19.31
C ASP A 415 -20.97 8.61 18.96
N LEU A 416 -19.99 8.01 18.27
CA LEU A 416 -20.00 6.60 17.89
C LEU A 416 -19.41 5.68 18.98
N LEU A 417 -18.83 6.26 20.03
CA LEU A 417 -18.28 5.55 21.17
C LEU A 417 -19.15 5.80 22.40
N LYS A 418 -19.38 4.75 23.19
CA LYS A 418 -20.13 4.84 24.46
C LYS A 418 -19.39 5.70 25.49
N ALA A 419 -18.06 5.58 25.54
CA ALA A 419 -17.20 6.38 26.39
C ALA A 419 -16.58 7.53 25.60
N LYS A 420 -16.55 8.72 26.19
CA LYS A 420 -15.84 9.89 25.66
C LYS A 420 -14.44 9.91 26.26
N ILE A 421 -13.45 10.08 25.39
CA ILE A 421 -12.04 10.16 25.79
C ILE A 421 -11.53 11.53 25.38
N SER A 422 -10.93 12.24 26.33
CA SER A 422 -10.32 13.53 26.08
C SER A 422 -9.03 13.40 25.27
N GLN A 423 -8.64 14.48 24.60
CA GLN A 423 -7.37 14.51 23.86
C GLN A 423 -6.16 14.31 24.79
N GLU A 424 -6.22 14.84 26.01
CA GLU A 424 -5.16 14.69 27.03
C GLU A 424 -5.00 13.22 27.48
N GLU A 425 -6.10 12.49 27.64
CA GLU A 425 -6.05 11.06 27.96
C GLU A 425 -5.45 10.24 26.82
N LEU A 426 -5.78 10.56 25.57
CA LEU A 426 -5.15 9.93 24.41
C LEU A 426 -3.64 10.18 24.40
N GLU A 427 -3.19 11.39 24.69
CA GLU A 427 -1.75 11.71 24.70
C GLU A 427 -0.95 10.87 25.71
N LYS A 428 -1.56 10.54 26.86
CA LYS A 428 -0.97 9.69 27.91
C LYS A 428 -0.85 8.21 27.53
N LEU A 429 -1.49 7.74 26.45
CA LEU A 429 -1.37 6.36 26.01
C LEU A 429 0.00 6.08 25.34
N PRO A 430 0.39 4.80 25.20
CA PRO A 430 1.52 4.42 24.36
C PRO A 430 1.46 5.01 22.95
N ASN A 431 2.63 5.09 22.31
CA ASN A 431 2.78 5.84 21.07
C ASN A 431 2.21 5.14 19.83
N THR A 432 2.18 3.80 19.83
CA THR A 432 1.71 3.01 18.69
C THR A 432 0.45 2.22 19.04
N ASP A 433 -0.38 2.00 18.03
CA ASP A 433 -1.62 1.24 18.17
C ASP A 433 -1.34 -0.19 18.64
N ARG A 434 -0.28 -0.81 18.11
CA ARG A 434 0.20 -2.13 18.55
C ARG A 434 0.44 -2.15 20.06
N MET A 435 1.17 -1.18 20.60
CA MET A 435 1.48 -1.17 22.04
C MET A 435 0.22 -0.98 22.88
N ILE A 436 -0.69 -0.11 22.46
CA ILE A 436 -1.97 0.11 23.14
C ILE A 436 -2.76 -1.20 23.21
N LEU A 437 -2.93 -1.87 22.07
CA LEU A 437 -3.75 -3.07 21.96
C LEU A 437 -3.07 -4.30 22.60
N GLN A 438 -1.76 -4.45 22.44
CA GLN A 438 -0.99 -5.52 23.07
C GLN A 438 -1.10 -5.42 24.59
N SER A 439 -0.88 -4.23 25.14
CA SER A 439 -0.91 -4.04 26.60
C SER A 439 -2.32 -4.09 27.16
N ALA A 440 -3.32 -3.59 26.43
CA ALA A 440 -4.71 -3.78 26.80
C ALA A 440 -5.08 -5.27 26.88
N SER A 441 -4.66 -6.05 25.87
CA SER A 441 -4.85 -7.50 25.85
C SER A 441 -4.18 -8.20 27.04
N ILE A 442 -2.92 -7.85 27.36
CA ILE A 442 -2.19 -8.43 28.50
C ILE A 442 -2.82 -8.02 29.84
N LEU A 443 -3.11 -6.74 30.05
CA LEU A 443 -3.65 -6.23 31.31
C LEU A 443 -5.06 -6.76 31.62
N ASN A 444 -5.78 -7.23 30.62
CA ASN A 444 -7.14 -7.78 30.73
C ASN A 444 -7.17 -9.24 30.27
N ALA A 445 -6.16 -10.03 30.64
CA ALA A 445 -6.03 -11.40 30.16
C ALA A 445 -7.19 -12.32 30.53
N ASP A 446 -7.91 -11.97 31.60
CA ASP A 446 -9.14 -12.59 32.08
C ASP A 446 -10.37 -12.27 31.20
N LYS A 447 -10.37 -11.10 30.54
CA LYS A 447 -11.49 -10.63 29.69
C LYS A 447 -11.24 -10.79 28.20
N ILE A 448 -9.98 -10.65 27.76
CA ILE A 448 -9.58 -10.71 26.36
C ILE A 448 -8.79 -11.99 26.14
N SER A 449 -9.27 -12.88 25.27
CA SER A 449 -8.60 -14.13 24.93
C SER A 449 -8.36 -14.21 23.41
N PRO A 450 -7.11 -14.45 22.96
CA PRO A 450 -6.83 -14.78 21.57
C PRO A 450 -7.50 -16.11 21.14
N PRO A 451 -7.94 -16.24 19.88
CA PRO A 451 -7.84 -15.23 18.85
C PRO A 451 -8.87 -14.11 19.03
N TRP A 452 -8.43 -12.87 18.83
CA TRP A 452 -9.31 -11.69 18.78
C TRP A 452 -8.93 -10.77 17.63
N SER A 453 -9.91 -10.00 17.15
CA SER A 453 -9.71 -8.92 16.19
C SER A 453 -10.32 -7.62 16.69
N LEU A 454 -9.82 -6.48 16.21
CA LEU A 454 -10.52 -5.22 16.35
C LEU A 454 -11.65 -5.14 15.31
N ILE A 455 -12.65 -4.30 15.53
CA ILE A 455 -13.57 -3.92 14.45
C ILE A 455 -12.78 -3.45 13.22
N GLU A 456 -13.27 -3.84 12.06
CA GLU A 456 -12.73 -3.38 10.79
C GLU A 456 -13.14 -1.93 10.54
N TYR A 457 -12.21 -1.13 10.04
CA TYR A 457 -12.47 0.24 9.62
C TYR A 457 -11.77 0.55 8.30
N ASP A 458 -12.28 1.55 7.59
CA ASP A 458 -11.75 1.95 6.31
C ASP A 458 -10.31 2.49 6.44
N SER A 459 -9.38 2.01 5.61
CA SER A 459 -8.00 2.49 5.61
C SER A 459 -7.88 3.99 5.31
N ALA A 460 -8.89 4.61 4.70
CA ALA A 460 -8.95 6.06 4.49
C ALA A 460 -8.87 6.86 5.81
N PHE A 461 -9.29 6.29 6.95
CA PHE A 461 -9.21 6.94 8.26
C PHE A 461 -7.79 7.38 8.61
N ARG A 462 -6.76 6.65 8.16
CA ARG A 462 -5.34 7.02 8.34
C ARG A 462 -5.02 8.44 7.87
N THR A 463 -5.77 8.93 6.90
CA THR A 463 -5.59 10.25 6.29
C THR A 463 -6.70 11.23 6.66
N MET A 464 -7.69 10.81 7.44
CA MET A 464 -8.76 11.67 7.93
C MET A 464 -8.32 12.24 9.28
N VAL A 465 -8.50 13.54 9.45
CA VAL A 465 -8.34 14.21 10.74
C VAL A 465 -9.66 14.87 11.10
N LEU A 466 -9.83 15.10 12.40
CA LEU A 466 -10.99 15.80 12.91
C LEU A 466 -11.16 17.15 12.20
N ASP A 467 -12.39 17.49 11.85
CA ASP A 467 -12.69 18.81 11.29
C ASP A 467 -12.26 19.89 12.28
N LYS A 468 -11.52 20.91 11.83
CA LYS A 468 -11.01 21.97 12.73
C LYS A 468 -12.10 22.74 13.47
N GLN A 469 -13.34 22.70 12.96
CA GLN A 469 -14.50 23.34 13.56
C GLN A 469 -15.35 22.34 14.37
N ASN A 470 -14.87 21.10 14.56
CA ASN A 470 -15.56 20.00 15.27
C ASN A 470 -16.98 19.75 14.78
N ARG A 471 -17.26 19.99 13.49
CA ARG A 471 -18.60 19.78 12.93
C ARG A 471 -18.88 18.28 12.80
N LYS A 472 -20.01 17.83 13.33
CA LYS A 472 -20.45 16.43 13.21
C LYS A 472 -20.64 16.04 11.75
N GLY A 473 -20.17 14.85 11.38
CA GLY A 473 -20.21 14.34 10.00
C GLY A 473 -19.17 14.94 9.05
N TYR A 474 -18.29 15.84 9.52
CA TYR A 474 -17.22 16.41 8.71
C TYR A 474 -15.85 15.95 9.18
N VAL A 475 -14.95 15.79 8.21
CA VAL A 475 -13.52 15.53 8.44
C VAL A 475 -12.68 16.39 7.51
N SER A 476 -11.42 16.58 7.87
CA SER A 476 -10.39 17.16 7.00
C SER A 476 -9.38 16.09 6.60
N GLY A 477 -8.61 16.35 5.55
CA GLY A 477 -7.47 15.49 5.18
C GLY A 477 -6.19 15.88 5.91
N ALA A 478 -5.41 14.89 6.34
CA ALA A 478 -4.22 15.06 7.17
C ALA A 478 -3.13 15.89 6.48
N ILE A 479 -2.90 15.68 5.18
CA ILE A 479 -1.86 16.35 4.41
C ILE A 479 -2.49 17.03 3.20
N LYS A 480 -2.35 18.35 3.10
CA LYS A 480 -2.92 19.16 2.00
C LYS A 480 -4.42 18.90 1.78
N ASN A 481 -5.15 18.58 2.85
CA ASN A 481 -6.56 18.21 2.83
C ASN A 481 -6.88 17.01 1.91
N LYS A 482 -5.93 16.08 1.75
CA LYS A 482 -6.12 14.84 0.99
C LYS A 482 -6.58 13.72 1.91
N ILE A 483 -7.58 12.98 1.43
CA ILE A 483 -8.08 11.77 2.06
C ILE A 483 -7.83 10.63 1.07
N GLY A 484 -7.34 9.51 1.59
CA GLY A 484 -7.14 8.26 0.88
C GLY A 484 -8.42 7.77 0.22
N LEU A 485 -8.26 6.75 -0.62
CA LEU A 485 -9.38 6.17 -1.34
C LEU A 485 -10.18 5.28 -0.38
N GLU A 486 -11.41 5.69 -0.10
CA GLU A 486 -12.35 4.97 0.74
C GLU A 486 -12.88 3.72 0.05
N ARG A 487 -13.46 2.79 0.81
CA ARG A 487 -14.19 1.59 0.39
C ARG A 487 -13.36 0.58 -0.39
N VAL A 488 -12.04 0.73 -0.38
CA VAL A 488 -11.12 -0.18 -1.08
C VAL A 488 -10.49 -1.19 -0.14
N PHE A 489 -9.90 -0.72 0.96
CA PHE A 489 -9.25 -1.58 1.94
C PHE A 489 -9.82 -1.32 3.32
N LEU A 490 -10.17 -2.41 3.99
CA LEU A 490 -10.45 -2.43 5.42
C LEU A 490 -9.17 -2.76 6.18
N LYS A 491 -9.07 -2.23 7.39
CA LYS A 491 -7.98 -2.48 8.31
C LYS A 491 -8.56 -2.99 9.62
N THR A 492 -7.91 -3.97 10.21
CA THR A 492 -8.12 -4.45 11.58
C THR A 492 -6.78 -4.81 12.20
N TYR A 493 -6.76 -4.91 13.53
CA TYR A 493 -5.65 -5.46 14.29
C TYR A 493 -6.06 -6.81 14.84
N VAL A 494 -5.14 -7.78 14.86
CA VAL A 494 -5.43 -9.12 15.35
C VAL A 494 -4.36 -9.63 16.30
N GLN A 495 -4.75 -10.48 17.24
CA GLN A 495 -3.83 -11.30 18.03
C GLN A 495 -4.30 -12.74 17.98
N LEU A 496 -3.40 -13.65 17.58
CA LEU A 496 -3.80 -14.98 17.12
C LEU A 496 -3.63 -16.06 18.19
N SER A 497 -2.65 -15.93 19.09
CA SER A 497 -2.34 -17.01 20.03
C SER A 497 -1.87 -16.52 21.40
N GLN A 498 -2.05 -17.38 22.40
CA GLN A 498 -1.47 -17.27 23.73
C GLN A 498 -0.85 -18.60 24.15
N ALA A 499 0.12 -18.56 25.06
CA ALA A 499 0.72 -19.76 25.62
C ALA A 499 -0.26 -20.48 26.55
N LYS A 500 -0.17 -21.81 26.59
CA LYS A 500 -1.00 -22.63 27.50
C LYS A 500 -0.58 -22.47 28.96
N THR A 501 0.70 -22.21 29.20
CA THR A 501 1.30 -22.15 30.55
C THR A 501 1.11 -20.80 31.23
N ASP A 502 0.99 -19.73 30.45
CA ASP A 502 0.86 -18.36 30.96
C ASP A 502 -0.04 -17.54 30.02
N PRO A 503 -1.26 -17.18 30.45
CA PRO A 503 -2.16 -16.32 29.69
C PRO A 503 -1.59 -14.93 29.36
N MET A 504 -0.54 -14.47 30.04
CA MET A 504 0.15 -13.21 29.76
C MET A 504 1.15 -13.32 28.60
N LEU A 505 1.62 -14.54 28.30
CA LEU A 505 2.53 -14.80 27.19
C LEU A 505 1.72 -14.96 25.89
N ARG A 506 1.61 -13.87 25.12
CA ARG A 506 0.76 -13.78 23.92
C ARG A 506 1.58 -13.46 22.67
N SER A 507 1.07 -13.82 21.49
CA SER A 507 1.66 -13.38 20.21
C SER A 507 1.65 -11.86 20.11
N ASN A 508 2.44 -11.29 19.21
CA ASN A 508 2.31 -9.88 18.88
C ASN A 508 0.95 -9.60 18.24
N VAL A 509 0.41 -8.40 18.53
CA VAL A 509 -0.65 -7.80 17.72
C VAL A 509 -0.09 -7.44 16.34
N LEU A 510 -0.81 -7.88 15.30
CA LEU A 510 -0.52 -7.62 13.89
C LEU A 510 -1.36 -6.47 13.37
#